data_AF-A0A1G5KDX4-F1
#
_entry.id   AF-A0A1G5KDX4-F1
#
_cell.length_a   1.000
_cell.length_b   1.000
_cell.length_c   1.000
_cell.angle_alpha   90.00
_cell.angle_beta   90.00
_cell.angle_gamma   90.00
#
_symmetry.space_group_name_H-M   'P 1'
#
loop_
_entity.id
_entity.type
_entity.pdbx_description
1 polymer ?
#
loop_
_entity_poly.entity_id
_entity_poly.type
_entity_poly.pdbx_seq_one_letter_code
_entity_poly.pdbx_strand_id
1 'polypeptide(L)'
;MNLNAVSKAENLRLYILEHTLIIEESISEALGSILNIEWEKSISFGHGSSSLSFNQKVQIIQDLKGIDKDRIQKLTDLMVIRNKFAHVKSIETFENLFEISSGKNVKKNLDKYYSDQIDELDVKDEETKYKAFFFLLFFDIIVFLSFLIGGQKREQRREKEDLEILLKLKVEVIKTKYGKKLLSKILTETNKSKP
;
A
#
# COMPACT_ATOMS: atom_id res chain seq x y z
N MET A 1 2.05 6.36 -15.23
CA MET A 1 1.27 6.46 -13.98
C MET A 1 1.87 7.59 -13.16
N ASN A 2 1.11 8.64 -12.83
CA ASN A 2 1.57 9.78 -12.04
C ASN A 2 1.54 9.38 -10.55
N LEU A 3 2.66 9.47 -9.84
CA LEU A 3 2.74 9.07 -8.43
C LEU A 3 2.08 10.09 -7.48
N ASN A 4 1.82 11.30 -7.97
CA ASN A 4 0.92 12.28 -7.37
C ASN A 4 -0.54 12.16 -7.88
N ALA A 5 -0.89 11.06 -8.57
CA ALA A 5 -2.28 10.81 -8.94
C ALA A 5 -3.15 10.47 -7.73
N VAL A 6 -2.55 9.80 -6.73
CA VAL A 6 -3.25 9.33 -5.53
C VAL A 6 -3.17 10.36 -4.40
N SER A 7 -1.97 10.88 -4.12
CA SER A 7 -1.74 11.87 -3.06
C SER A 7 -0.89 13.01 -3.58
N LYS A 8 -1.31 14.25 -3.30
CA LYS A 8 -0.50 15.46 -3.54
C LYS A 8 0.16 15.98 -2.25
N ALA A 9 0.06 15.21 -1.17
CA ALA A 9 0.52 15.64 0.13
C ALA A 9 2.05 15.66 0.22
N GLU A 10 2.59 16.81 0.58
CA GLU A 10 4.01 16.96 0.92
C GLU A 10 4.31 16.34 2.29
N ASN A 11 3.35 16.43 3.22
CA ASN A 11 3.44 15.84 4.54
C ASN A 11 3.28 14.31 4.49
N LEU A 12 4.25 13.58 5.05
CA LEU A 12 4.27 12.11 5.01
C LEU A 12 3.07 11.46 5.70
N ARG A 13 2.63 11.99 6.84
CA ARG A 13 1.47 11.47 7.54
C ARG A 13 0.23 11.55 6.66
N LEU A 14 -0.03 12.70 6.06
CA LEU A 14 -1.16 12.87 5.14
C LEU A 14 -1.01 11.97 3.90
N TYR A 15 0.21 11.87 3.34
CA TYR A 15 0.51 10.96 2.23
C TYR A 15 0.14 9.50 2.54
N ILE A 16 0.54 9.00 3.72
CA ILE A 16 0.20 7.64 4.17
C ILE A 16 -1.32 7.49 4.35
N LEU A 17 -1.96 8.46 4.99
CA LEU A 17 -3.40 8.43 5.25
C LEU A 17 -4.21 8.37 3.96
N GLU A 18 -3.92 9.23 2.98
CA GLU A 18 -4.60 9.27 1.68
C GLU A 18 -4.50 7.93 0.93
N HIS A 19 -3.32 7.30 0.91
CA HIS A 19 -3.16 5.96 0.31
C HIS A 19 -3.95 4.90 1.07
N THR A 20 -3.95 4.95 2.40
CA THR A 20 -4.66 3.95 3.22
C THR A 20 -6.18 4.09 3.14
N LEU A 21 -6.72 5.28 2.86
CA LEU A 21 -8.14 5.47 2.62
C LEU A 21 -8.60 4.74 1.36
N ILE A 22 -7.82 4.78 0.28
CA ILE A 22 -8.12 4.03 -0.95
C ILE A 22 -8.07 2.52 -0.69
N ILE A 23 -7.09 2.06 0.09
CA ILE A 23 -7.04 0.65 0.49
C ILE A 23 -8.26 0.29 1.34
N GLU A 24 -8.67 1.15 2.28
CA GLU A 24 -9.85 0.90 3.11
C GLU A 24 -11.13 0.74 2.27
N GLU A 25 -11.33 1.61 1.29
CA GLU A 25 -12.44 1.52 0.34
C GLU A 25 -12.35 0.23 -0.50
N SER A 26 -11.17 -0.10 -1.01
CA SER A 26 -10.92 -1.33 -1.77
C SER A 26 -11.17 -2.59 -0.95
N ILE A 27 -10.88 -2.57 0.37
CA ILE A 27 -11.21 -3.68 1.27
C ILE A 27 -12.72 -3.79 1.44
N SER A 28 -13.42 -2.67 1.65
CA SER A 28 -14.88 -2.67 1.73
C SER A 28 -15.52 -3.24 0.47
N GLU A 29 -15.02 -2.86 -0.72
CA GLU A 29 -15.47 -3.39 -2.00
C GLU A 29 -15.16 -4.89 -2.14
N ALA A 30 -13.94 -5.33 -1.79
CA ALA A 30 -13.55 -6.73 -1.83
C ALA A 30 -14.43 -7.59 -0.91
N LEU A 31 -14.67 -7.15 0.32
CA LEU A 31 -15.56 -7.84 1.26
C LEU A 31 -17.01 -7.83 0.77
N GLY A 32 -17.47 -6.72 0.20
CA GLY A 32 -18.77 -6.61 -0.46
C GLY A 32 -18.93 -7.65 -1.57
N SER A 33 -17.95 -7.72 -2.47
CA SER A 33 -17.95 -8.72 -3.55
C SER A 33 -17.96 -10.14 -3.01
N ILE A 34 -17.07 -10.47 -2.08
CA ILE A 34 -16.97 -11.83 -1.51
C ILE A 34 -18.27 -12.26 -0.84
N LEU A 35 -18.91 -11.35 -0.10
CA LEU A 35 -20.13 -11.62 0.67
C LEU A 35 -21.41 -11.34 -0.13
N ASN A 36 -21.30 -10.90 -1.38
CA ASN A 36 -22.41 -10.46 -2.22
C ASN A 36 -23.29 -9.36 -1.55
N ILE A 37 -22.62 -8.33 -1.02
CA ILE A 37 -23.21 -7.16 -0.35
C ILE A 37 -22.86 -5.90 -1.15
N GLU A 38 -23.85 -5.03 -1.36
CA GLU A 38 -23.62 -3.66 -1.83
C GLU A 38 -22.93 -2.86 -0.72
N TRP A 39 -21.60 -2.81 -0.77
CA TRP A 39 -20.77 -2.36 0.35
C TRP A 39 -21.00 -0.89 0.69
N GLU A 40 -21.32 -0.04 -0.29
CA GLU A 40 -21.56 1.39 -0.09
C GLU A 40 -22.75 1.64 0.83
N LYS A 41 -23.77 0.77 0.75
CA LYS A 41 -24.98 0.83 1.59
C LYS A 41 -24.89 -0.05 2.84
N SER A 42 -23.80 -0.79 3.00
CA SER A 42 -23.61 -1.69 4.13
C SER A 42 -23.40 -0.91 5.43
N ILE A 43 -24.07 -1.34 6.50
CA ILE A 43 -23.85 -0.82 7.85
C ILE A 43 -22.39 -1.09 8.28
N SER A 44 -21.85 -2.26 7.92
CA SER A 44 -20.53 -2.72 8.36
C SER A 44 -19.39 -2.22 7.48
N PHE A 45 -19.61 -2.09 6.16
CA PHE A 45 -18.55 -1.77 5.20
C PHE A 45 -18.64 -0.38 4.57
N GLY A 46 -19.79 0.30 4.66
CA GLY A 46 -19.99 1.65 4.14
C GLY A 46 -19.37 2.72 5.04
N HIS A 47 -19.88 3.95 4.94
CA HIS A 47 -19.29 5.13 5.60
C HIS A 47 -20.04 5.59 6.88
N GLY A 48 -21.00 4.79 7.36
CA GLY A 48 -21.76 5.13 8.55
C GLY A 48 -20.92 5.11 9.84
N SER A 49 -21.41 5.75 10.90
CA SER A 49 -20.74 5.76 12.22
C SER A 49 -20.63 4.37 12.87
N SER A 50 -21.43 3.41 12.42
CA SER A 50 -21.40 2.01 12.85
C SER A 50 -20.53 1.12 11.95
N SER A 51 -19.85 1.70 10.96
CA SER A 51 -18.95 0.96 10.08
C SER A 51 -17.76 0.39 10.84
N LEU A 52 -17.27 -0.75 10.38
CA LEU A 52 -16.07 -1.36 10.91
C LEU A 52 -14.88 -0.45 10.64
N SER A 53 -13.98 -0.36 11.61
CA SER A 53 -12.71 0.35 11.43
C SER A 53 -11.83 -0.36 10.38
N PHE A 54 -10.93 0.41 9.76
CA PHE A 54 -9.88 -0.13 8.87
C PHE A 54 -9.26 -1.44 9.38
N ASN A 55 -8.83 -1.46 10.64
CA ASN A 55 -8.18 -2.63 11.22
C ASN A 55 -9.08 -3.86 11.26
N GLN A 56 -10.35 -3.69 11.63
CA GLN A 56 -11.32 -4.79 11.67
C GLN A 56 -11.58 -5.33 10.27
N LYS A 57 -11.69 -4.45 9.26
CA LYS A 57 -11.84 -4.86 7.86
C LYS A 57 -10.63 -5.64 7.36
N VAL A 58 -9.41 -5.20 7.66
CA VAL A 58 -8.17 -5.92 7.30
C VAL A 58 -8.13 -7.30 7.96
N GLN A 59 -8.50 -7.41 9.24
CA GLN A 59 -8.54 -8.70 9.94
C GLN A 59 -9.50 -9.69 9.27
N ILE A 60 -10.69 -9.23 8.85
CA ILE A 60 -11.63 -10.09 8.10
C ILE A 60 -10.96 -10.61 6.82
N ILE A 61 -10.23 -9.77 6.08
CA ILE A 61 -9.47 -10.22 4.90
C ILE A 61 -8.44 -11.27 5.30
N GLN A 62 -7.68 -11.06 6.37
CA GLN A 62 -6.64 -12.01 6.82
C GLN A 62 -7.20 -13.37 7.23
N ASP A 63 -8.45 -13.41 7.71
CA ASP A 63 -9.15 -14.63 8.09
C ASP A 63 -9.71 -15.42 6.89
N LEU A 64 -9.73 -14.84 5.69
CA LEU A 64 -10.19 -15.54 4.49
C LEU A 64 -9.24 -16.69 4.13
N LYS A 65 -9.83 -17.83 3.79
CA LYS A 65 -9.07 -18.99 3.30
C LYS A 65 -8.47 -18.70 1.92
N GLY A 66 -7.27 -19.22 1.69
CA GLY A 66 -6.62 -19.17 0.37
C GLY A 66 -5.74 -17.95 0.12
N ILE A 67 -5.60 -17.05 1.10
CA ILE A 67 -4.62 -15.96 1.03
C ILE A 67 -3.27 -16.47 1.57
N ASP A 68 -2.21 -16.24 0.80
CA ASP A 68 -0.87 -16.63 1.19
C ASP A 68 -0.32 -15.76 2.33
N LYS A 69 0.66 -16.30 3.04
CA LYS A 69 1.26 -15.64 4.21
C LYS A 69 1.95 -14.32 3.89
N ASP A 70 2.49 -14.14 2.68
CA ASP A 70 3.17 -12.90 2.29
C ASP A 70 2.17 -11.75 2.16
N ARG A 71 1.01 -12.00 1.54
CA ARG A 71 -0.08 -11.02 1.45
C ARG A 71 -0.64 -10.64 2.81
N ILE A 72 -0.84 -11.63 3.69
CA ILE A 72 -1.28 -11.38 5.08
C ILE A 72 -0.27 -10.50 5.83
N GLN A 73 1.03 -10.79 5.66
CA GLN A 73 2.08 -10.01 6.31
C GLN A 73 2.12 -8.57 5.77
N LYS A 74 1.99 -8.36 4.46
CA LYS A 74 1.91 -7.02 3.84
C LYS A 74 0.73 -6.19 4.38
N LEU A 75 -0.45 -6.80 4.52
CA LEU A 75 -1.60 -6.15 5.16
C LEU A 75 -1.32 -5.79 6.63
N THR A 76 -0.64 -6.68 7.36
CA THR A 76 -0.24 -6.43 8.76
C THR A 76 0.72 -5.25 8.86
N ASP A 77 1.73 -5.22 7.99
CA ASP A 77 2.72 -4.15 7.95
C ASP A 77 2.04 -2.80 7.63
N LEU A 78 1.09 -2.78 6.68
CA LEU A 78 0.28 -1.60 6.37
C LEU A 78 -0.53 -1.12 7.58
N MET A 79 -1.18 -2.02 8.31
CA MET A 79 -1.92 -1.68 9.53
C MET A 79 -1.02 -1.01 10.56
N VAL A 80 0.19 -1.54 10.78
CA VAL A 80 1.16 -0.94 11.71
C VAL A 80 1.53 0.46 11.25
N ILE A 81 1.92 0.64 9.98
CA ILE A 81 2.28 1.95 9.42
C ILE A 81 1.13 2.95 9.60
N ARG A 82 -0.06 2.62 9.07
CA ARG A 82 -1.24 3.49 9.12
C ARG A 82 -1.57 3.90 10.55
N ASN A 83 -1.68 2.96 11.47
CA ASN A 83 -2.10 3.25 12.84
C ASN A 83 -1.09 4.12 13.58
N LYS A 84 0.21 3.91 13.37
CA LYS A 84 1.24 4.71 14.03
C LYS A 84 1.26 6.14 13.49
N PHE A 85 1.22 6.32 12.17
CA PHE A 85 1.13 7.66 11.57
C PHE A 85 -0.19 8.38 11.90
N ALA A 86 -1.31 7.66 11.99
CA ALA A 86 -2.61 8.26 12.31
C ALA A 86 -2.70 8.75 13.77
N HIS A 87 -2.17 7.97 14.73
CA HIS A 87 -2.50 8.16 16.14
C HIS A 87 -1.33 8.54 17.04
N VAL A 88 -0.07 8.30 16.63
CA VAL A 88 1.09 8.59 17.47
C VAL A 88 1.72 9.90 17.02
N LYS A 89 1.61 10.94 17.86
CA LYS A 89 2.09 12.29 17.51
C LYS A 89 3.58 12.31 17.14
N SER A 90 4.42 11.58 17.87
CA SER A 90 5.87 11.54 17.64
C SER A 90 6.31 10.78 16.40
N ILE A 91 5.39 10.13 15.67
CA ILE A 91 5.72 9.42 14.42
C ILE A 91 5.45 10.37 13.26
N GLU A 92 6.51 11.03 12.81
CA GLU A 92 6.47 11.98 11.71
C GLU A 92 7.27 11.50 10.50
N THR A 93 8.27 10.64 10.74
CA THR A 93 9.13 10.01 9.72
C THR A 93 9.10 8.49 9.79
N PHE A 94 9.59 7.82 8.75
CA PHE A 94 9.84 6.38 8.79
C PHE A 94 10.91 6.02 9.82
N GLU A 95 11.92 6.87 10.00
CA GLU A 95 12.92 6.70 11.05
C GLU A 95 12.27 6.59 12.44
N ASN A 96 11.37 7.54 12.80
CA ASN A 96 10.65 7.48 14.07
C ASN A 96 9.79 6.20 14.18
N LEU A 97 9.16 5.78 13.08
CA LEU A 97 8.42 4.52 13.06
C LEU A 97 9.33 3.34 13.38
N PHE A 98 10.55 3.30 12.84
CA PHE A 98 11.45 2.16 12.99
C PHE A 98 12.14 2.10 14.35
N GLU A 99 12.10 3.14 15.16
CA GLU A 99 12.61 3.11 16.53
C GLU A 99 11.74 2.25 17.47
N ILE A 100 10.43 2.18 17.21
CA ILE A 100 9.52 1.37 18.02
C ILE A 100 9.53 -0.12 17.61
N SER A 101 9.27 -1.01 18.57
CA SER A 101 9.37 -2.47 18.37
C SER A 101 8.59 -2.99 17.17
N SER A 102 7.33 -2.55 17.00
CA SER A 102 6.49 -2.92 15.86
C SER A 102 7.03 -2.42 14.53
N GLY A 103 7.69 -1.25 14.53
CA GLY A 103 8.22 -0.66 13.31
C GLY A 103 9.55 -1.27 12.88
N LYS A 104 10.36 -1.81 13.80
CA LYS A 104 11.56 -2.59 13.45
C LYS A 104 11.23 -3.79 12.57
N ASN A 105 10.13 -4.49 12.89
CA ASN A 105 9.64 -5.61 12.09
C ASN A 105 9.17 -5.14 10.72
N VAL A 106 8.44 -4.02 10.66
CA VAL A 106 8.03 -3.40 9.39
C VAL A 106 9.25 -3.05 8.54
N LYS A 107 10.29 -2.41 9.09
CA LYS A 107 11.53 -2.06 8.37
C LYS A 107 12.12 -3.30 7.69
N LYS A 108 12.36 -4.35 8.48
CA LYS A 108 12.91 -5.63 8.01
C LYS A 108 12.06 -6.24 6.88
N ASN A 109 10.74 -6.19 7.01
CA ASN A 109 9.82 -6.72 6.02
C ASN A 109 9.85 -5.91 4.72
N LEU A 110 9.77 -4.57 4.81
CA LEU A 110 9.88 -3.70 3.64
C LEU A 110 11.21 -3.88 2.91
N ASP A 111 12.31 -3.99 3.65
CA ASP A 111 13.63 -4.26 3.07
C ASP A 111 13.64 -5.59 2.32
N LYS A 112 13.09 -6.65 2.92
CA LYS A 112 12.97 -7.97 2.29
C LYS A 112 12.13 -7.93 1.01
N TYR A 113 11.05 -7.15 0.98
CA TYR A 113 10.15 -7.11 -0.16
C TYR A 113 10.73 -6.31 -1.35
N TYR A 114 11.46 -5.23 -1.07
CA TYR A 114 11.66 -4.15 -2.06
C TYR A 114 13.10 -3.66 -2.24
N SER A 115 14.08 -4.06 -1.40
CA SER A 115 15.46 -3.57 -1.53
C SER A 115 16.06 -3.84 -2.91
N ASP A 116 15.93 -5.06 -3.41
CA ASP A 116 16.44 -5.45 -4.74
C ASP A 116 15.85 -4.59 -5.88
N GLN A 117 14.66 -4.03 -5.70
CA GLN A 117 13.98 -3.21 -6.72
C GLN A 117 14.43 -1.75 -6.73
N ILE A 118 15.00 -1.26 -5.62
CA ILE A 118 15.32 0.16 -5.42
C ILE A 118 16.82 0.41 -5.25
N ASP A 119 17.61 -0.56 -4.78
CA ASP A 119 19.05 -0.37 -4.56
C ASP A 119 19.81 -0.10 -5.89
N GLU A 120 19.25 -0.49 -7.04
CA GLU A 120 19.74 -0.10 -8.37
C GLU A 120 19.63 1.41 -8.68
N LEU A 121 18.94 2.19 -7.84
CA LEU A 121 18.63 3.61 -8.05
C LEU A 121 19.52 4.57 -7.24
N ASP A 122 20.50 4.08 -6.47
CA ASP A 122 21.43 4.86 -5.61
C ASP A 122 20.72 5.91 -4.74
N VAL A 123 19.60 5.53 -4.12
CA VAL A 123 18.84 6.42 -3.22
C VAL A 123 19.54 6.52 -1.86
N LYS A 124 20.18 7.65 -1.58
CA LYS A 124 20.97 7.87 -0.36
C LYS A 124 20.16 8.32 0.87
N ASP A 125 18.95 8.85 0.66
CA ASP A 125 18.07 9.32 1.73
C ASP A 125 17.12 8.19 2.15
N GLU A 126 17.26 7.71 3.40
CA GLU A 126 16.43 6.60 3.92
C GLU A 126 14.94 6.94 3.87
N GLU A 127 14.56 8.17 4.23
CA GLU A 127 13.15 8.58 4.28
C GLU A 127 12.48 8.44 2.91
N THR A 128 13.17 8.90 1.88
CA THR A 128 12.72 8.78 0.50
C THR A 128 12.68 7.33 0.04
N LYS A 129 13.68 6.50 0.40
CA LYS A 129 13.68 5.06 0.12
C LYS A 129 12.45 4.37 0.72
N TYR A 130 12.13 4.62 1.99
CA TYR A 130 10.99 4.00 2.66
C TYR A 130 9.64 4.57 2.22
N LYS A 131 9.57 5.83 1.77
CA LYS A 131 8.39 6.36 1.08
C LYS A 131 8.13 5.60 -0.23
N ALA A 132 9.17 5.28 -1.00
CA ALA A 132 9.03 4.45 -2.19
C ALA A 132 8.59 3.02 -1.85
N PHE A 133 9.15 2.41 -0.80
CA PHE A 133 8.71 1.09 -0.33
C PHE A 133 7.24 1.08 0.11
N PHE A 134 6.79 2.11 0.82
CA PHE A 134 5.37 2.25 1.16
C PHE A 134 4.49 2.34 -0.09
N PHE A 135 4.90 3.09 -1.10
CA PHE A 135 4.16 3.15 -2.36
C PHE A 135 4.08 1.77 -3.06
N LEU A 136 5.17 1.01 -3.06
CA LEU A 136 5.20 -0.35 -3.60
C LEU A 136 4.30 -1.30 -2.81
N LEU A 137 4.28 -1.18 -1.48
CA LEU A 137 3.37 -1.91 -0.60
C LEU A 137 1.91 -1.58 -0.90
N PHE A 138 1.58 -0.30 -1.02
CA PHE A 138 0.26 0.16 -1.42
C PHE A 138 -0.17 -0.48 -2.74
N PHE A 139 0.70 -0.44 -3.76
CA PHE A 139 0.39 -1.01 -5.06
C PHE A 139 0.16 -2.53 -5.00
N ASP A 140 1.02 -3.27 -4.29
CA ASP A 140 0.86 -4.71 -4.11
C ASP A 140 -0.47 -5.06 -3.45
N ILE A 141 -0.90 -4.29 -2.45
CA ILE A 141 -2.17 -4.50 -1.74
C ILE A 141 -3.36 -4.18 -2.64
N ILE A 142 -3.34 -3.07 -3.38
CA ILE A 142 -4.43 -2.72 -4.32
C ILE A 142 -4.59 -3.76 -5.41
N VAL A 143 -3.48 -4.23 -5.98
CA VAL A 143 -3.47 -5.31 -6.97
C VAL A 143 -4.09 -6.58 -6.37
N PHE A 144 -3.68 -6.95 -5.16
CA PHE A 144 -4.26 -8.09 -4.44
C PHE A 144 -5.77 -7.94 -4.20
N LEU A 145 -6.24 -6.80 -3.70
CA LEU A 145 -7.66 -6.56 -3.43
C LEU A 145 -8.49 -6.57 -4.71
N SER A 146 -7.94 -6.05 -5.82
CA SER A 146 -8.57 -6.13 -7.13
C SER A 146 -8.81 -7.57 -7.58
N PHE A 147 -7.92 -8.51 -7.23
CA PHE A 147 -8.17 -9.95 -7.48
C PHE A 147 -9.29 -10.52 -6.64
N LEU A 148 -9.43 -10.08 -5.39
CA LEU A 148 -10.56 -10.52 -4.56
C LEU A 148 -11.90 -10.04 -5.13
N ILE A 149 -11.92 -8.83 -5.70
CA ILE A 149 -13.10 -8.28 -6.39
C ILE A 149 -13.35 -9.02 -7.72
N GLY A 150 -12.31 -9.27 -8.51
CA GLY A 150 -12.39 -9.92 -9.82
C GLY A 150 -12.66 -11.44 -9.78
N GLY A 151 -12.21 -12.11 -8.71
CA GLY A 151 -12.20 -13.56 -8.55
C GLY A 151 -13.58 -14.22 -8.49
N GLN A 152 -14.67 -13.47 -8.41
CA GLN A 152 -16.03 -14.00 -8.56
C GLN A 152 -16.55 -13.98 -10.02
N LYS A 153 -15.86 -13.33 -10.97
CA LYS A 153 -16.38 -13.10 -12.34
C LYS A 153 -15.56 -13.68 -13.50
N ARG A 154 -14.37 -14.29 -13.31
CA ARG A 154 -13.57 -14.80 -14.46
C ARG A 154 -12.81 -16.10 -14.19
N GLU A 155 -12.84 -17.02 -15.16
CA GLU A 155 -11.99 -18.22 -15.21
C GLU A 155 -10.52 -17.84 -15.01
N GLN A 156 -9.84 -18.61 -14.15
CA GLN A 156 -8.49 -18.45 -13.59
C GLN A 156 -7.32 -18.25 -14.59
N ARG A 157 -7.58 -18.16 -15.90
CA ARG A 157 -6.56 -18.11 -16.97
C ARG A 157 -6.21 -16.70 -17.44
N ARG A 158 -7.17 -15.76 -17.52
CA ARG A 158 -6.92 -14.38 -18.01
C ARG A 158 -6.30 -13.46 -16.95
N GLU A 159 -6.67 -13.63 -15.68
CA GLU A 159 -6.13 -12.81 -14.58
C GLU A 159 -4.63 -13.02 -14.36
N LYS A 160 -4.11 -14.22 -14.61
CA LYS A 160 -2.69 -14.52 -14.46
C LYS A 160 -1.85 -13.81 -15.52
N GLU A 161 -2.36 -13.72 -16.75
CA GLU A 161 -1.74 -12.97 -17.86
C GLU A 161 -1.81 -11.45 -17.63
N ASP A 162 -2.96 -10.93 -17.17
CA ASP A 162 -3.11 -9.51 -16.83
C ASP A 162 -2.22 -9.09 -15.64
N LEU A 163 -2.02 -9.98 -14.65
CA LEU A 163 -1.04 -9.82 -13.55
C LEU A 163 0.37 -9.78 -14.07
N GLU A 164 0.72 -10.71 -14.95
CA GLU A 164 2.05 -10.77 -15.51
C GLU A 164 2.34 -9.51 -16.32
N ILE A 165 1.33 -8.98 -17.03
CA ILE A 165 1.41 -7.72 -17.76
C ILE A 165 1.52 -6.54 -16.80
N LEU A 166 0.71 -6.43 -15.75
CA LEU A 166 0.77 -5.34 -14.77
C LEU A 166 2.09 -5.35 -13.96
N LEU A 167 2.58 -6.53 -13.59
CA LEU A 167 3.88 -6.70 -12.94
C LEU A 167 5.04 -6.39 -13.90
N LYS A 168 4.98 -6.85 -15.15
CA LYS A 168 5.95 -6.49 -16.20
C LYS A 168 5.92 -4.99 -16.47
N LEU A 169 4.75 -4.37 -16.51
CA LEU A 169 4.58 -2.91 -16.66
C LEU A 169 5.12 -2.18 -15.42
N LYS A 170 4.90 -2.68 -14.19
CA LYS A 170 5.48 -2.12 -12.97
C LYS A 170 7.01 -2.09 -13.05
N VAL A 171 7.61 -3.23 -13.40
CA VAL A 171 9.07 -3.39 -13.52
C VAL A 171 9.64 -2.57 -14.69
N GLU A 172 9.00 -2.61 -15.86
CA GLU A 172 9.45 -1.86 -17.03
C GLU A 172 9.28 -0.36 -16.85
N VAL A 173 8.17 0.12 -16.28
CA VAL A 173 7.99 1.53 -15.97
C VAL A 173 9.11 1.99 -15.05
N ILE A 174 9.38 1.28 -13.94
CA ILE A 174 10.49 1.61 -13.02
C ILE A 174 11.85 1.63 -13.73
N LYS A 175 12.10 0.72 -14.68
CA LYS A 175 13.34 0.64 -15.45
C LYS A 175 13.47 1.69 -16.55
N THR A 176 12.36 2.17 -17.11
CA THR A 176 12.37 3.16 -18.19
C THR A 176 12.98 4.49 -17.73
N LYS A 177 13.58 5.23 -18.67
CA LYS A 177 14.05 6.62 -18.45
C LYS A 177 12.96 7.51 -17.83
N TYR A 178 11.69 7.25 -18.12
CA TYR A 178 10.55 8.00 -17.60
C TYR A 178 10.18 7.60 -16.16
N GLY A 179 10.18 6.31 -15.81
CA GLY A 179 9.94 5.92 -14.41
C GLY A 179 11.13 6.18 -13.51
N LYS A 180 12.38 6.05 -14.01
CA LYS A 180 13.56 6.58 -13.32
C LYS A 180 13.47 8.09 -13.11
N LYS A 181 12.98 8.85 -14.11
CA LYS A 181 12.74 10.30 -13.99
C LYS A 181 11.59 10.63 -13.04
N LEU A 182 10.56 9.79 -12.98
CA LEU A 182 9.42 9.95 -12.08
C LEU A 182 9.81 9.65 -10.64
N LEU A 183 10.55 8.56 -10.42
CA LEU A 183 11.16 8.23 -9.14
C LEU A 183 12.13 9.33 -8.75
N SER A 184 13.08 9.73 -9.61
CA SER A 184 14.02 10.83 -9.31
C SER A 184 13.32 12.16 -9.04
N LYS A 185 12.18 12.44 -9.69
CA LYS A 185 11.35 13.61 -9.41
C LYS A 185 10.74 13.54 -8.01
N ILE A 186 10.27 12.37 -7.58
CA ILE A 186 9.88 12.14 -6.19
C ILE A 186 11.08 12.33 -5.25
N LEU A 187 12.24 11.74 -5.58
CA LEU A 187 13.46 11.86 -4.77
C LEU A 187 13.94 13.32 -4.65
N THR A 188 13.63 14.18 -5.62
CA THR A 188 14.09 15.59 -5.65
C THR A 188 13.06 16.57 -5.10
N GLU A 189 11.77 16.27 -5.19
CA GLU A 189 10.70 17.08 -4.60
C GLU A 189 10.64 16.92 -3.06
N THR A 190 11.01 15.75 -2.52
CA THR A 190 11.14 15.53 -1.06
C THR A 190 12.38 16.15 -0.43
N ASN A 191 13.44 16.41 -1.21
CA ASN A 191 14.68 17.03 -0.71
C ASN A 191 14.63 18.57 -0.67
N LYS A 192 13.67 19.20 -1.34
CA LYS A 192 13.48 20.67 -1.32
C LYS A 192 12.66 21.17 -0.12
N SER A 193 12.15 20.25 0.71
CA SER A 193 11.26 20.52 1.83
C SER A 193 11.90 20.34 3.22
N LYS A 194 13.24 20.14 3.29
CA LYS A 194 13.98 20.28 4.54
C LYS A 194 14.27 21.78 4.78
N PRO A 195 13.87 22.37 5.93
CA PRO A 195 14.37 23.68 6.34
C PRO A 195 15.89 23.66 6.59
#